data_AF-A0A146KE14-F1
#
_entry.id   AF-A0A146KE14-F1
#
_cell.length_a   1.000
_cell.length_b   1.000
_cell.length_c   1.000
_cell.angle_alpha   90.00
_cell.angle_beta   90.00
_cell.angle_gamma   90.00
#
_symmetry.space_group_name_H-M   'P 1'
#
loop_
_entity.id
_entity.type
_entity.pdbx_description
1 polymer ?
#
loop_
_entity_poly.entity_id
_entity_poly.type
_entity_poly.pdbx_seq_one_letter_code
_entity_poly.pdbx_strand_id
1 'polypeptide(L)'
;MIQCKKAFQQVDIGQQNMIRTSDLQFVLQQLQMQIKLEQIQPILKFFQKNNTVSFESFCHLVYFLLNSSVDINKNLFLLADKFFCEQISNSNILEFFQMYCVHMSAEEHQKLCQQVSDQNGCIGYSEFIKL
;
A
#
# COMPACT_ATOMS: atom_id res chain seq x y z
N MET A 1 2.40 -9.17 11.71
CA MET A 1 1.93 -7.96 12.43
C MET A 1 2.62 -7.67 13.76
N ILE A 2 2.81 -8.63 14.68
CA ILE A 2 3.39 -8.37 16.03
C ILE A 2 4.80 -7.75 15.95
N GLN A 3 5.62 -8.16 15.00
CA GLN A 3 6.97 -7.61 14.79
C GLN A 3 6.93 -6.17 14.24
N CYS A 4 6.05 -5.87 13.27
CA CYS A 4 5.89 -4.52 12.72
C CYS A 4 5.50 -3.51 13.81
N LYS A 5 4.55 -3.87 14.68
CA LYS A 5 4.12 -3.00 15.78
C LYS A 5 5.25 -2.67 16.74
N LYS A 6 6.03 -3.69 17.15
CA LYS A 6 7.17 -3.49 18.05
C LYS A 6 8.25 -2.60 17.41
N ALA A 7 8.62 -2.87 16.15
CA ALA A 7 9.63 -2.08 15.44
C ALA A 7 9.17 -0.62 15.25
N PHE A 8 7.90 -0.39 14.90
CA PHE A 8 7.33 0.95 14.75
C PHE A 8 7.31 1.74 16.06
N GLN A 9 6.87 1.10 17.15
CA GLN A 9 6.78 1.74 18.48
C GLN A 9 8.13 2.10 19.09
N GLN A 10 9.23 1.49 18.66
CA GLN A 10 10.57 1.88 19.10
C GLN A 10 10.98 3.27 18.58
N VAL A 11 10.32 3.74 17.52
CA VAL A 11 10.65 5.00 16.83
C VAL A 11 9.57 6.04 17.01
N ASP A 12 8.31 5.62 17.17
CA ASP A 12 7.20 6.48 17.56
C ASP A 12 7.24 6.81 19.07
N ILE A 13 8.29 7.53 19.50
CA ILE A 13 8.53 7.90 20.90
C ILE A 13 7.35 8.71 21.47
N GLY A 14 6.65 9.46 20.61
CA GLY A 14 5.48 10.27 20.98
C GLY A 14 4.13 9.53 20.97
N GLN A 15 4.11 8.24 20.58
CA GLN A 15 2.89 7.45 20.39
C GLN A 15 1.84 8.14 19.51
N GLN A 16 2.29 8.88 18.51
CA GLN A 16 1.43 9.62 17.60
C GLN A 16 0.85 8.72 16.49
N ASN A 17 1.18 7.42 16.52
CA ASN A 17 0.86 6.44 15.50
C ASN A 17 1.43 6.83 14.12
N MET A 18 2.51 7.61 14.13
CA MET A 18 3.18 8.17 12.96
C MET A 18 4.69 8.26 13.22
N ILE A 19 5.49 7.96 12.20
CA ILE A 19 6.94 8.17 12.21
C ILE A 19 7.34 9.07 11.06
N ARG A 20 8.49 9.74 11.15
CA ARG A 20 9.00 10.54 10.03
C ARG A 20 9.58 9.61 8.97
N THR A 21 9.51 10.04 7.72
CA THR A 21 10.16 9.35 6.61
C THR A 21 11.66 9.14 6.84
N SER A 22 12.34 10.07 7.53
CA SER A 22 13.75 9.93 7.90
C SER A 22 14.04 8.72 8.80
N ASP A 23 13.06 8.29 9.58
CA ASP A 23 13.27 7.25 10.59
C ASP A 23 12.93 5.84 10.05
N LEU A 24 12.33 5.77 8.85
CA LEU A 24 11.96 4.51 8.19
C LEU A 24 13.15 3.58 7.99
N GLN A 25 14.32 4.12 7.63
CA GLN A 25 15.51 3.31 7.40
C GLN A 25 15.87 2.49 8.66
N PHE A 26 15.76 3.10 9.83
CA PHE A 26 16.03 2.44 11.10
C PHE A 26 14.97 1.37 11.40
N VAL A 27 13.69 1.68 11.21
CA VAL A 27 12.60 0.70 11.46
C VAL A 27 12.72 -0.52 10.53
N LEU A 28 13.04 -0.32 9.25
CA LEU A 28 13.25 -1.40 8.29
C LEU A 28 14.44 -2.30 8.70
N GLN A 29 15.52 -1.71 9.22
CA GLN A 29 16.65 -2.46 9.75
C GLN A 29 16.29 -3.30 10.98
N GLN A 30 15.41 -2.81 11.87
CA GLN A 30 14.89 -3.60 13.00
C GLN A 30 14.09 -4.83 12.54
N LEU A 31 13.46 -4.76 11.37
CA LEU A 31 12.81 -5.90 10.72
C LEU A 31 13.77 -6.77 9.89
N GLN A 32 15.09 -6.55 10.02
CA GLN A 32 16.13 -7.26 9.27
C GLN A 32 16.01 -7.08 7.74
N MET A 33 15.32 -6.03 7.29
CA MET A 33 15.18 -5.73 5.87
C MET A 33 16.39 -4.93 5.40
N GLN A 34 17.19 -5.52 4.51
CA GLN A 34 18.38 -4.88 3.93
C GLN A 34 18.02 -3.99 2.73
N ILE A 35 17.07 -3.08 2.93
CA ILE A 35 16.59 -2.17 1.88
C ILE A 35 17.03 -0.75 2.24
N LYS A 36 17.59 -0.04 1.25
CA LYS A 36 17.95 1.36 1.41
C LYS A 36 16.74 2.25 1.13
N LEU A 37 16.58 3.31 1.91
CA LEU A 37 15.49 4.29 1.74
C LEU A 37 15.46 4.87 0.32
N GLU A 38 16.63 5.11 -0.28
CA GLU A 38 16.81 5.57 -1.66
C GLU A 38 16.13 4.65 -2.69
N GLN A 39 16.15 3.33 -2.46
CA GLN A 39 15.56 2.34 -3.37
C GLN A 39 14.03 2.37 -3.34
N ILE A 40 13.45 2.77 -2.20
CA ILE A 40 12.01 2.81 -1.99
C ILE A 40 11.44 4.22 -2.09
N GLN A 41 12.29 5.24 -2.24
CA GLN A 41 11.88 6.63 -2.43
C GLN A 41 10.78 6.81 -3.50
N PRO A 42 10.85 6.15 -4.68
CA PRO A 42 9.83 6.34 -5.72
C PRO A 42 8.44 5.82 -5.35
N ILE A 43 8.39 4.77 -4.52
CA ILE A 43 7.13 4.16 -4.06
C ILE A 43 6.66 4.75 -2.73
N LEU A 44 7.56 5.39 -1.96
CA LEU A 44 7.25 5.87 -0.63
C LEU A 44 6.15 6.95 -0.64
N LYS A 45 6.04 7.70 -1.74
CA LYS A 45 4.96 8.67 -1.98
C LYS A 45 3.55 8.07 -1.84
N PHE A 46 3.39 6.76 -2.02
CA PHE A 46 2.12 6.06 -1.87
C PHE A 46 1.77 5.74 -0.41
N PHE A 47 2.78 5.70 0.46
CA PHE A 47 2.63 5.33 1.87
C PHE A 47 2.75 6.53 2.82
N GLN A 48 3.35 7.64 2.37
CA GLN A 48 3.58 8.82 3.21
C GLN A 48 2.57 9.94 2.97
N LYS A 49 2.32 10.72 4.03
CA LYS A 49 1.57 11.98 3.97
C LYS A 49 2.36 13.02 4.75
N ASN A 50 2.64 14.19 4.17
CA ASN A 50 3.39 15.27 4.85
C ASN A 50 4.72 14.82 5.48
N ASN A 51 5.49 13.96 4.79
CA ASN A 51 6.76 13.37 5.27
C ASN A 51 6.63 12.49 6.54
N THR A 52 5.42 12.03 6.85
CA THR A 52 5.20 11.03 7.88
C THR A 52 4.53 9.78 7.30
N VAL A 53 4.75 8.66 7.98
CA VAL A 53 4.15 7.36 7.66
C VAL A 53 3.39 6.88 8.89
N SER A 54 2.09 6.62 8.73
CA SER A 54 1.27 6.05 9.80
C SER A 54 1.61 4.57 10.02
N PHE A 55 1.20 4.00 11.14
CA PHE A 55 1.40 2.57 11.38
C PHE A 55 0.75 1.68 10.32
N GLU A 56 -0.45 2.05 9.84
CA GLU A 56 -1.16 1.33 8.78
C GLU A 56 -0.38 1.37 7.47
N SER A 57 0.04 2.56 7.03
CA SER A 57 0.86 2.74 5.84
C SER A 57 2.21 2.04 5.95
N PHE A 58 2.81 2.00 7.14
CA PHE A 58 4.04 1.27 7.38
C PHE A 58 3.85 -0.24 7.23
N CYS A 59 2.76 -0.80 7.77
CA CYS A 59 2.44 -2.22 7.58
C CYS A 59 2.23 -2.54 6.10
N HIS A 60 1.56 -1.65 5.37
CA HIS A 60 1.36 -1.78 3.93
C HIS A 60 2.66 -1.70 3.14
N LEU A 61 3.55 -0.78 3.48
CA LEU A 61 4.89 -0.70 2.89
C LEU A 61 5.67 -2.00 3.13
N VAL A 62 5.68 -2.53 4.34
CA VAL A 62 6.37 -3.78 4.66
C VAL A 62 5.77 -4.96 3.88
N TYR A 63 4.44 -5.07 3.83
CA TYR A 63 3.75 -6.07 3.03
C TYR A 63 4.13 -5.97 1.55
N PHE A 64 4.10 -4.78 0.99
CA PHE A 64 4.51 -4.52 -0.39
C PHE A 64 5.95 -4.98 -0.62
N LEU A 65 6.91 -4.54 0.22
CA LEU A 65 8.32 -4.86 0.04
C LEU A 65 8.61 -6.37 0.11
N LEU A 66 7.92 -7.11 0.98
CA LEU A 66 8.07 -8.56 1.11
C LEU A 66 7.47 -9.35 -0.06
N ASN A 67 6.45 -8.80 -0.73
CA ASN A 67 5.71 -9.50 -1.79
C ASN A 67 5.98 -8.96 -3.20
N SER A 68 6.65 -7.81 -3.29
CA SER A 68 7.02 -7.15 -4.54
C SER A 68 7.87 -8.06 -5.42
N SER A 69 7.75 -7.86 -6.72
CA SER A 69 8.49 -8.64 -7.72
C SER A 69 8.86 -7.77 -8.92
N VAL A 70 9.46 -8.37 -9.95
CA VAL A 70 9.69 -7.68 -11.23
C VAL A 70 8.40 -7.43 -12.01
N ASP A 71 7.30 -8.10 -11.64
CA ASP A 71 5.99 -7.92 -12.27
C ASP A 71 5.34 -6.61 -11.80
N ILE A 72 5.19 -5.67 -12.73
CA ILE A 72 4.57 -4.37 -12.47
C ILE A 72 3.10 -4.48 -12.09
N ASN A 73 2.34 -5.40 -12.70
CA ASN A 73 0.93 -5.58 -12.41
C ASN A 73 0.75 -6.13 -10.99
N LYS A 74 1.62 -7.06 -10.58
CA LYS A 74 1.64 -7.54 -9.20
C LYS A 74 1.94 -6.40 -8.22
N ASN A 75 2.92 -5.56 -8.53
CA ASN A 75 3.27 -4.43 -7.66
C ASN A 75 2.14 -3.40 -7.58
N LEU A 76 1.47 -3.07 -8.69
CA LEU A 76 0.30 -2.20 -8.70
C LEU A 76 -0.86 -2.78 -7.89
N PHE A 77 -1.10 -4.08 -8.02
CA PHE A 77 -2.10 -4.79 -7.22
C PHE A 77 -1.79 -4.71 -5.72
N LEU A 78 -0.54 -4.98 -5.32
CA LEU A 78 -0.11 -4.89 -3.92
C LEU A 78 -0.23 -3.46 -3.37
N LEU A 79 -0.03 -2.43 -4.20
CA LEU A 79 -0.26 -1.04 -3.81
C LEU A 79 -1.74 -0.72 -3.58
N ALA A 80 -2.66 -1.40 -4.28
CA ALA A 80 -4.10 -1.23 -4.11
C ALA A 80 -4.69 -2.12 -2.98
N ASP A 81 -4.06 -3.25 -2.65
CA ASP A 81 -4.45 -4.16 -1.57
C ASP A 81 -4.07 -3.62 -0.18
N LYS A 82 -4.83 -2.62 0.26
CA LYS A 82 -4.64 -1.90 1.54
C LYS A 82 -4.83 -2.79 2.78
N PHE A 83 -5.58 -3.89 2.65
CA PHE A 83 -5.98 -4.75 3.77
C PHE A 83 -5.21 -6.08 3.82
N PHE A 84 -4.27 -6.30 2.89
CA PHE A 84 -3.41 -7.49 2.83
C PHE A 84 -4.22 -8.79 2.72
N CYS A 85 -5.37 -8.72 2.04
CA CYS A 85 -6.30 -9.83 1.90
C CYS A 85 -6.36 -10.41 0.49
N GLU A 86 -5.43 -9.99 -0.38
CA GLU A 86 -5.38 -10.40 -1.79
C GLU A 86 -6.67 -10.04 -2.54
N GLN A 87 -7.37 -9.01 -2.06
CA GLN A 87 -8.60 -8.51 -2.63
C GLN A 87 -8.65 -6.98 -2.49
N ILE A 88 -9.06 -6.30 -3.56
CA ILE A 88 -9.23 -4.85 -3.58
C ILE A 88 -10.72 -4.55 -3.58
N SER A 89 -11.22 -3.84 -2.57
CA SER A 89 -12.61 -3.38 -2.59
C SER A 89 -12.85 -2.30 -3.66
N ASN A 90 -14.09 -2.16 -4.10
CA ASN A 90 -14.48 -1.08 -5.03
C ASN A 90 -14.13 0.33 -4.51
N SER A 91 -14.19 0.58 -3.20
CA SER A 91 -13.73 1.87 -2.65
C SER A 91 -12.23 2.08 -2.85
N ASN A 92 -11.43 1.02 -2.66
CA ASN A 92 -9.98 1.09 -2.73
C ASN A 92 -9.50 1.23 -4.18
N ILE A 93 -10.17 0.61 -5.16
CA ILE A 93 -9.81 0.77 -6.58
C ILE A 93 -10.00 2.22 -7.03
N LEU A 94 -11.04 2.92 -6.54
CA LEU A 94 -11.26 4.34 -6.84
C LEU A 94 -10.16 5.22 -6.25
N GLU A 95 -9.86 5.04 -4.96
CA GLU A 95 -8.76 5.75 -4.30
C GLU A 95 -7.44 5.53 -5.03
N PHE A 96 -7.19 4.29 -5.47
CA PHE A 96 -6.02 3.93 -6.26
C PHE A 96 -5.97 4.71 -7.58
N PHE A 97 -7.01 4.69 -8.41
CA PHE A 97 -7.00 5.43 -9.68
C PHE A 97 -6.82 6.95 -9.48
N GLN A 98 -7.46 7.52 -8.47
CA GLN A 98 -7.29 8.93 -8.13
C GLN A 98 -5.85 9.28 -7.76
N MET A 99 -5.14 8.37 -7.09
CA MET A 99 -3.73 8.52 -6.73
C MET A 99 -2.80 8.59 -7.96
N TYR A 100 -3.23 8.03 -9.10
CA TYR A 100 -2.52 8.09 -10.38
C TYR A 100 -3.07 9.19 -11.32
N CYS A 101 -3.84 10.15 -10.78
CA CYS A 101 -4.47 11.22 -11.55
C CYS A 101 -5.39 10.70 -12.67
N VAL A 102 -5.90 9.47 -12.55
CA VAL A 102 -6.92 8.94 -13.43
C VAL A 102 -8.26 9.44 -12.91
N HIS A 103 -8.80 10.46 -13.58
CA HIS A 103 -10.13 10.98 -13.28
C HIS A 103 -11.17 10.05 -13.88
N MET A 104 -11.97 9.45 -13.01
CA MET A 104 -13.06 8.55 -13.38
C MET A 104 -14.37 9.13 -12.83
N SER A 105 -15.37 9.25 -13.69
CA SER A 105 -16.72 9.60 -13.24
C SER A 105 -17.32 8.49 -12.38
N ALA A 106 -18.35 8.81 -11.59
CA ALA A 106 -19.04 7.80 -10.79
C ALA A 106 -19.64 6.68 -11.67
N GLU A 107 -20.11 7.02 -12.87
CA GLU A 107 -20.67 6.05 -13.81
C GLU A 107 -19.59 5.11 -14.39
N GLU A 108 -18.44 5.65 -14.80
CA GLU A 108 -17.31 4.85 -15.27
C GLU A 108 -16.78 3.93 -14.17
N HIS A 109 -16.69 4.44 -12.94
CA HIS A 109 -16.27 3.67 -11.79
C HIS A 109 -17.24 2.51 -11.50
N GLN A 110 -18.54 2.80 -11.53
CA GLN A 110 -19.56 1.77 -11.36
C GLN A 110 -19.48 0.71 -12.45
N LYS A 111 -19.33 1.12 -13.72
CA LYS A 111 -19.20 0.18 -14.85
C LYS A 111 -17.96 -0.70 -14.70
N LEU A 112 -16.82 -0.12 -14.31
CA LEU A 112 -15.59 -0.87 -14.10
C LEU A 112 -15.78 -1.93 -13.01
N CYS A 113 -16.28 -1.53 -11.84
CA CYS A 113 -16.53 -2.44 -10.72
C CYS A 113 -17.54 -3.54 -11.10
N GLN A 114 -18.55 -3.26 -11.91
CA GLN A 114 -19.48 -4.29 -12.40
C GLN A 114 -18.82 -5.29 -13.35
N GLN A 115 -17.78 -4.89 -14.08
CA GLN A 115 -17.09 -5.73 -15.06
C GLN A 115 -16.05 -6.65 -14.43
N VAL A 116 -15.34 -6.18 -13.40
CA VAL A 116 -14.18 -6.88 -12.86
C VAL A 116 -14.33 -7.40 -11.44
N SER A 117 -15.30 -6.92 -10.66
CA SER A 117 -15.45 -7.36 -9.27
C SER A 117 -16.18 -8.70 -9.18
N ASP A 118 -15.82 -9.48 -8.17
CA ASP A 118 -16.51 -10.71 -7.81
C ASP A 118 -17.91 -10.41 -7.22
N GLN A 119 -18.62 -11.48 -6.84
CA GLN A 119 -19.94 -11.39 -6.20
C GLN A 119 -19.96 -10.61 -4.87
N ASN A 120 -18.80 -10.36 -4.27
CA ASN A 120 -18.65 -9.60 -3.02
C ASN A 120 -18.26 -8.13 -3.26
N GLY A 121 -18.08 -7.72 -4.52
CA GLY A 121 -17.60 -6.38 -4.85
C GLY A 121 -16.10 -6.19 -4.58
N CYS A 122 -15.35 -7.29 -4.65
CA CYS A 122 -13.89 -7.32 -4.50
C CYS A 122 -13.22 -7.72 -5.81
N ILE A 123 -12.03 -7.19 -6.05
CA ILE A 123 -11.22 -7.47 -7.24
C ILE A 123 -10.00 -8.27 -6.78
N GLY A 124 -9.91 -9.53 -7.21
CA GLY A 124 -8.72 -10.37 -7.03
C GLY A 124 -7.63 -10.05 -8.05
N TYR A 125 -6.44 -10.64 -7.88
CA TYR A 125 -5.32 -10.38 -8.80
C TYR A 125 -5.62 -10.80 -10.26
N SER A 126 -6.28 -11.93 -10.46
CA SER A 126 -6.69 -12.42 -11.80
C SER A 126 -7.64 -11.47 -12.53
N GLU A 127 -8.48 -10.75 -11.78
CA GLU A 127 -9.41 -9.76 -12.29
C GLU A 127 -8.70 -8.43 -12.53
N PHE A 128 -7.81 -8.06 -11.61
CA PHE A 128 -7.03 -6.82 -11.70
C PHE A 128 -6.17 -6.75 -12.97
N ILE A 129 -5.55 -7.85 -13.39
CA ILE A 129 -4.74 -7.87 -14.62
C ILE A 129 -5.56 -7.74 -15.92
N LYS A 130 -6.89 -7.77 -15.84
CA LYS A 130 -7.80 -7.57 -16.98
C LYS A 130 -8.22 -6.10 -17.14
N LEU A 131 -7.91 -5.24 -16.16
CA LEU A 131 -8.12 -3.79 -16.19
C LEU A 131 -7.14 -3.12 -17.16
#